data_AF-A0A418LZU9-F1
#
_entry.id   AF-A0A418LZU9-F1
#
_cell.length_a   1.000
_cell.length_b   1.000
_cell.length_c   1.000
_cell.angle_alpha   90.00
_cell.angle_beta   90.00
_cell.angle_gamma   90.00
#
_symmetry.space_group_name_H-M   'P 1'
#
loop_
_entity.id
_entity.type
_entity.pdbx_description
1 polymer ?
#
loop_
_entity_poly.entity_id
_entity_poly.type
_entity_poly.pdbx_seq_one_letter_code
_entity_poly.pdbx_strand_id
1 'polypeptide(L)'
;MKTITTLNWILVGLYGLLLIFTLFNISRPGNDAAGQGMEGGFLVVGIILLAAMAGLNLMPYTWSKITALVIQALPLIVILYNFISNYMDSRQQ
;
A
#
# COMPACT_ATOMS: atom_id res chain seq x y z
N MET A 1 -6.92 18.34 12.08
CA MET A 1 -5.79 17.79 11.30
C MET A 1 -5.04 16.65 11.97
N LYS A 2 -4.93 16.60 13.31
CA LYS A 2 -4.22 15.51 14.01
C LYS A 2 -4.68 14.12 13.56
N THR A 3 -5.99 13.89 13.46
CA THR A 3 -6.57 12.62 12.99
C THR A 3 -6.09 12.20 11.61
N ILE A 4 -6.09 13.10 10.63
CA ILE A 4 -5.63 12.81 9.26
C ILE A 4 -4.14 12.47 9.26
N THR A 5 -3.33 13.25 9.99
CA THR A 5 -1.89 12.97 10.12
C THR A 5 -1.62 11.62 10.78
N THR A 6 -2.36 11.27 11.84
CA THR A 6 -2.26 9.97 12.51
C THR A 6 -2.67 8.84 11.57
N LEU A 7 -3.78 8.97 10.85
CA LEU A 7 -4.23 7.97 9.87
C LEU A 7 -3.20 7.76 8.76
N ASN A 8 -2.64 8.84 8.19
CA ASN A 8 -1.58 8.74 7.20
C ASN A 8 -0.35 8.00 7.76
N TRP A 9 0.05 8.24 9.00
CA TRP A 9 1.17 7.50 9.61
C TRP A 9 0.86 6.03 9.85
N ILE A 10 -0.38 5.69 10.23
CA ILE A 10 -0.83 4.30 10.34
C ILE A 10 -0.73 3.61 8.98
N LEU A 11 -1.22 4.25 7.91
CA LEU A 11 -1.19 3.72 6.55
C LEU A 11 0.26 3.56 6.06
N VAL A 12 1.11 4.56 6.26
CA VAL A 12 2.55 4.47 5.96
C VAL A 12 3.19 3.30 6.71
N GLY A 13 2.86 3.12 7.99
CA GLY A 13 3.35 2.00 8.79
C GLY A 13 2.90 0.64 8.26
N LEU A 14 1.62 0.50 7.91
CA LEU A 14 1.05 -0.73 7.35
C LEU A 14 1.69 -1.08 5.99
N TYR A 15 1.81 -0.10 5.09
CA TYR A 15 2.47 -0.32 3.80
C TYR A 15 3.98 -0.58 3.96
N GLY A 16 4.63 0.07 4.92
CA GLY A 16 6.02 -0.21 5.25
C GLY A 16 6.22 -1.66 5.71
N LEU A 17 5.35 -2.17 6.58
CA LEU A 17 5.37 -3.58 7.00
C LEU A 17 5.14 -4.53 5.82
N LEU A 18 4.21 -4.20 4.92
CA LEU A 18 3.97 -4.98 3.72
C LEU A 18 5.21 -5.03 2.81
N LEU A 19 5.87 -3.90 2.57
CA LEU A 19 7.10 -3.87 1.76
C LEU A 19 8.25 -4.64 2.43
N ILE A 20 8.40 -4.55 3.75
CA ILE A 20 9.38 -5.33 4.50
C ILE A 20 9.07 -6.83 4.36
N PHE A 21 7.80 -7.21 4.49
CA PHE A 21 7.38 -8.59 4.28
C PHE A 21 7.71 -9.07 2.86
N THR A 22 7.42 -8.27 1.84
CA THR A 22 7.76 -8.58 0.44
C THR A 22 9.27 -8.70 0.25
N LEU A 23 10.06 -7.80 0.86
CA LEU A 23 11.52 -7.82 0.79
C LEU A 23 12.10 -9.16 1.30
N PHE A 24 11.57 -9.67 2.41
CA PHE A 24 12.01 -10.96 2.96
C PHE A 24 11.49 -12.18 2.19
N ASN A 25 10.48 -12.02 1.32
CA ASN A 25 9.84 -13.11 0.60
C ASN A 25 10.12 -13.13 -0.92
N ILE A 26 10.96 -12.21 -1.41
CA ILE A 26 11.23 -12.09 -2.85
C ILE A 26 11.91 -13.33 -3.43
N SER A 27 12.81 -13.96 -2.65
CA SER A 27 13.56 -15.17 -3.05
C SER A 27 12.91 -16.47 -2.58
N ARG A 28 11.59 -16.49 -2.39
CA ARG A 28 10.90 -17.69 -1.89
C ARG A 28 11.00 -18.86 -2.90
N PRO A 29 11.10 -20.12 -2.42
CA PRO A 29 11.13 -21.29 -3.30
C PRO A 29 9.89 -21.34 -4.21
N GLY A 30 10.10 -21.54 -5.50
CA GLY A 30 9.02 -21.52 -6.51
C GLY A 30 8.78 -20.17 -7.20
N ASN A 31 9.52 -19.13 -6.84
CA ASN A 31 9.53 -17.87 -7.59
C ASN A 31 10.62 -17.92 -8.67
N ASP A 32 10.21 -18.09 -9.94
CA ASP A 32 11.13 -18.11 -11.09
C ASP A 32 11.84 -16.76 -11.27
N ALA A 33 12.94 -16.73 -12.00
CA ALA A 33 13.77 -15.53 -12.19
C ALA A 33 12.97 -14.30 -12.70
N ALA A 34 11.97 -14.52 -13.56
CA ALA A 34 11.08 -13.47 -14.03
C ALA A 34 10.15 -12.94 -12.93
N GLY A 35 9.64 -13.82 -12.07
CA GLY A 35 8.79 -13.45 -10.93
C GLY A 35 9.57 -12.67 -9.86
N GLN A 36 10.82 -13.08 -9.58
CA GLN A 36 11.72 -12.35 -8.68
C GLN A 36 12.02 -10.93 -9.20
N GLY A 37 12.29 -10.79 -10.50
CA GLY A 37 12.52 -9.49 -11.12
C GLY A 37 11.29 -8.57 -11.05
N MET A 38 10.11 -9.13 -11.28
CA MET A 38 8.85 -8.39 -11.22
C MET A 38 8.53 -7.91 -9.80
N GLU A 39 8.62 -8.80 -8.79
CA GLU A 39 8.42 -8.45 -7.39
C GLU A 39 9.44 -7.39 -6.92
N GLY A 40 10.69 -7.49 -7.38
CA GLY A 40 11.73 -6.49 -7.11
C GLY A 40 11.39 -5.12 -7.68
N GLY A 41 10.85 -5.07 -8.90
CA GLY A 41 10.36 -3.82 -9.51
C GLY A 41 9.24 -3.19 -8.69
N PHE A 42 8.25 -3.97 -8.27
CA PHE A 42 7.16 -3.49 -7.41
C PHE A 42 7.66 -3.00 -6.05
N LEU A 43 8.66 -3.66 -5.48
CA LEU A 43 9.27 -3.26 -4.22
C LEU A 43 9.93 -1.87 -4.33
N VAL A 44 10.69 -1.63 -5.40
CA VAL A 44 11.33 -0.32 -5.65
C VAL A 44 10.27 0.78 -5.82
N VAL A 45 9.25 0.54 -6.66
CA VAL A 45 8.15 1.49 -6.88
C VAL A 45 7.40 1.75 -5.56
N GLY A 46 7.14 0.70 -4.79
CA GLY A 46 6.49 0.78 -3.49
C GLY A 46 7.26 1.64 -2.49
N ILE A 47 8.58 1.49 -2.39
CA ILE A 47 9.43 2.30 -1.52
C ILE A 47 9.38 3.78 -1.92
N ILE A 48 9.51 4.08 -3.22
CA ILE A 48 9.47 5.46 -3.74
C ILE A 48 8.12 6.10 -3.42
N LEU A 49 7.02 5.37 -3.68
CA LEU A 49 5.68 5.86 -3.41
C LEU A 49 5.45 6.08 -1.90
N LEU A 50 5.91 5.16 -1.05
CA LEU A 50 5.81 5.27 0.40
C LEU A 50 6.58 6.49 0.93
N ALA A 51 7.81 6.70 0.42
CA ALA A 51 8.61 7.87 0.76
C ALA A 51 7.92 9.18 0.33
N ALA A 52 7.32 9.21 -0.86
CA ALA A 52 6.55 10.36 -1.32
C ALA A 52 5.34 10.65 -0.42
N MET A 53 4.60 9.62 0.00
CA MET A 53 3.45 9.77 0.90
C MET A 53 3.87 10.25 2.30
N ALA A 54 4.98 9.71 2.84
CA ALA A 54 5.56 10.18 4.09
C ALA A 54 5.99 11.65 3.98
N GLY A 55 6.64 12.02 2.88
CA GLY A 55 7.03 13.41 2.58
C GLY A 55 5.83 14.36 2.52
N LEU A 56 4.75 13.98 1.82
CA LEU A 56 3.52 14.77 1.76
C LEU A 56 2.87 14.94 3.14
N ASN A 57 2.93 13.92 4.01
CA ASN A 57 2.36 13.98 5.35
C ASN A 57 3.19 14.84 6.33
N LEU A 58 4.51 14.95 6.10
CA LEU A 58 5.43 15.81 6.86
C LEU A 58 5.26 17.30 6.56
N MET A 59 4.76 17.66 5.37
CA MET A 59 4.53 19.06 5.01
C MET A 59 3.50 19.72 5.96
N PRO A 60 3.68 21.02 6.27
CA PRO A 60 2.81 21.71 7.23
C PRO A 60 1.41 21.98 6.68
N TYR A 61 1.22 21.83 5.38
CA TYR A 61 -0.01 22.22 4.71
C TYR A 61 -1.13 21.17 4.78
N THR A 62 -2.38 21.62 4.77
CA THR A 62 -3.56 20.74 4.88
C THR A 62 -3.79 19.91 3.61
N TRP A 63 -3.73 20.54 2.43
CA TRP A 63 -3.87 19.89 1.14
C TRP A 63 -2.92 18.70 0.95
N SER A 64 -1.65 18.80 1.36
CA SER A 64 -0.69 17.70 1.22
C SER A 64 -1.10 16.46 2.02
N LYS A 65 -1.63 16.64 3.23
CA LYS A 65 -2.13 15.56 4.10
C LYS A 65 -3.39 14.91 3.52
N ILE A 66 -4.27 15.71 2.93
CA ILE A 66 -5.48 15.21 2.25
C ILE A 66 -5.09 14.42 1.00
N THR A 67 -4.18 14.95 0.17
CA THR A 67 -3.67 14.25 -1.02
C THR A 67 -3.02 12.92 -0.65
N ALA A 68 -2.17 12.90 0.39
CA ALA A 68 -1.58 11.67 0.90
C ALA A 68 -2.63 10.65 1.35
N LEU A 69 -3.69 11.10 2.03
CA LEU A 69 -4.77 10.22 2.49
C LEU A 69 -5.56 9.64 1.31
N VAL A 70 -5.94 10.47 0.34
CA VAL A 70 -6.70 10.05 -0.84
C VAL A 70 -5.92 9.01 -1.64
N ILE A 71 -4.64 9.27 -1.92
CA ILE A 71 -3.79 8.36 -2.69
C ILE A 71 -3.63 7.02 -1.95
N GLN A 72 -3.35 7.06 -0.65
CA GLN A 72 -3.20 5.84 0.16
C GLN A 72 -4.52 5.07 0.32
N ALA A 73 -5.68 5.74 0.28
CA ALA A 73 -6.97 5.07 0.38
C ALA A 73 -7.34 4.27 -0.89
N LEU A 74 -6.84 4.65 -2.07
CA LEU A 74 -7.17 3.99 -3.34
C LEU A 74 -6.98 2.46 -3.31
N PRO A 75 -5.80 1.90 -2.96
CA PRO A 75 -5.63 0.46 -2.90
C PRO A 75 -6.56 -0.21 -1.87
N LEU A 76 -6.85 0.45 -0.74
CA LEU A 76 -7.79 -0.11 0.25
C LEU A 76 -9.22 -0.21 -0.30
N ILE A 77 -9.65 0.80 -1.05
CA ILE A 77 -10.98 0.80 -1.69
C ILE A 77 -11.06 -0.35 -2.71
N VAL A 78 -10.02 -0.55 -3.51
CA VAL A 78 -9.97 -1.65 -4.49
C VAL A 78 -9.99 -3.02 -3.79
N ILE A 79 -9.20 -3.20 -2.73
CA ILE A 79 -9.20 -4.44 -1.93
C ILE A 79 -10.59 -4.70 -1.33
N LEU A 80 -11.21 -3.68 -0.75
CA LEU A 80 -12.53 -3.77 -0.13
C LEU A 80 -13.61 -4.13 -1.18
N TYR A 81 -13.57 -3.51 -2.34
CA TYR A 81 -14.48 -3.82 -3.45
C TYR A 81 -14.36 -5.27 -3.89
N ASN A 82 -13.14 -5.75 -4.12
CA ASN A 82 -12.89 -7.14 -4.52
C ASN A 82 -13.35 -8.12 -3.43
N PHE A 83 -13.10 -7.81 -2.16
CA PHE A 83 -13.53 -8.64 -1.04
C PHE A 83 -15.06 -8.78 -0.99
N ILE A 84 -15.78 -7.67 -1.14
CA ILE A 84 -17.25 -7.66 -1.15
C ILE A 84 -17.79 -8.43 -2.36
N SER A 85 -17.24 -8.20 -3.56
CA SER A 85 -17.64 -8.90 -4.78
C SER A 85 -17.52 -10.41 -4.61
N ASN A 86 -16.34 -10.88 -4.17
CA ASN A 86 -16.07 -12.31 -3.99
C ASN A 86 -16.98 -12.94 -2.93
N TYR A 87 -17.29 -12.21 -1.86
CA TYR A 87 -18.21 -12.69 -0.82
C TYR A 87 -19.64 -12.84 -1.36
N MET A 88 -20.11 -11.91 -2.19
CA MET A 88 -21.43 -12.00 -2.80
C MET A 88 -21.52 -13.16 -3.79
N ASP A 89 -20.50 -13.37 -4.62
CA ASP A 89 -20.45 -14.46 -5.59
C ASP A 89 -20.49 -15.83 -4.88
N SER A 90 -19.78 -15.97 -3.76
CA SER A 90 -19.77 -17.21 -2.96
C SER A 90 -21.12 -17.57 -2.32
N ARG A 91 -22.05 -16.60 -2.19
CA ARG A 91 -23.39 -16.81 -1.64
C ARG A 91 -24.40 -17.24 -2.70
N GLN A 92 -24.06 -17.14 -4.00
CA GLN A 92 -24.93 -17.49 -5.11
C GLN A 92 -24.72 -18.91 -5.64
N GLN A 93 -23.67 -19.60 -5.16
CA GLN A 93 -23.38 -21.02 -5.43
C GLN A 93 -23.99 -21.91 -4.36
#